data_AF-A0A7R9T9A4-F1
#
_entry.id   AF-A0A7R9T9A4-F1
#
_cell.length_a   1.000
_cell.length_b   1.000
_cell.length_c   1.000
_cell.angle_alpha   90.00
_cell.angle_beta   90.00
_cell.angle_gamma   90.00
#
_symmetry.space_group_name_H-M   'P 1'
#
loop_
_entity.id
_entity.type
_entity.pdbx_description
1 polymer ?
#
loop_
_entity_poly.entity_id
_entity_poly.type
_entity_poly.pdbx_seq_one_letter_code
_entity_poly.pdbx_strand_id
1 'polypeptide(L)'
;FGVPPSEGSFTRTTTVRADEHSWFMTLNKTDALGTEWEARDTATRKRVDYLCRLPCFEAATLDELHAVAEHLTEHRFEPGVTMIDQGQPADAMYMLLSGKCALIRRVDARAAASENGLEPTRER
;
A
#
# COMPACT_ATOMS: atom_id res chain seq x y z
N PHE A 1 -10.23 -23.30 -1.00
CA PHE A 1 -10.13 -22.11 -1.87
C PHE A 1 -11.49 -21.87 -2.47
N GLY A 2 -12.14 -20.79 -2.03
CA GLY A 2 -13.50 -20.48 -2.40
C GLY A 2 -14.07 -19.41 -1.49
N VAL A 3 -14.94 -18.59 -2.05
CA VAL A 3 -15.73 -17.59 -1.34
C VAL A 3 -16.41 -18.26 -0.14
N PRO A 4 -16.31 -17.70 1.08
CA PRO A 4 -16.99 -18.27 2.23
C PRO A 4 -18.50 -18.33 1.94
N PRO A 5 -19.21 -19.38 2.40
CA PRO A 5 -20.64 -19.52 2.14
C PRO A 5 -21.37 -18.28 2.68
N SER A 6 -22.02 -17.52 1.80
CA SER A 6 -22.80 -16.37 2.24
C SER A 6 -24.09 -16.87 2.88
N GLU A 7 -24.23 -16.76 4.21
CA GLU A 7 -25.51 -16.98 4.88
C GLU A 7 -26.49 -15.90 4.43
N GLY A 8 -27.64 -16.32 3.89
CA GLY A 8 -28.71 -15.41 3.47
C GLY A 8 -29.39 -15.88 2.21
N SER A 9 -30.37 -16.78 2.38
CA SER A 9 -31.40 -17.01 1.38
C SER A 9 -32.25 -15.75 1.27
N PHE A 10 -32.14 -15.05 0.13
CA PHE A 10 -33.04 -13.93 -0.16
C PHE A 10 -34.26 -14.46 -0.90
N THR A 11 -35.44 -14.30 -0.32
CA THR A 11 -36.70 -14.56 -1.01
C THR A 11 -37.01 -13.37 -1.92
N ARG A 12 -37.26 -13.61 -3.21
CA ARG A 12 -37.66 -12.54 -4.14
C ARG A 12 -38.95 -11.91 -3.65
N THR A 13 -38.92 -10.59 -3.42
CA THR A 13 -40.08 -9.79 -2.99
C THR A 13 -40.85 -9.19 -4.16
N THR A 14 -40.41 -9.43 -5.41
CA THR A 14 -41.00 -8.82 -6.61
C THR A 14 -40.81 -9.72 -7.83
N THR A 15 -41.80 -9.75 -8.71
CA THR A 15 -41.77 -10.48 -9.98
C THR A 15 -41.30 -9.56 -11.11
N VAL A 16 -40.34 -10.02 -11.91
CA VAL A 16 -39.84 -9.32 -13.09
C VAL A 16 -40.38 -10.02 -14.33
N ARG A 17 -41.01 -9.27 -15.23
CA ARG A 17 -41.52 -9.74 -16.53
C ARG A 17 -40.87 -8.93 -17.64
N ALA A 18 -40.39 -9.59 -18.69
CA ALA A 18 -39.93 -8.94 -19.90
C ALA A 18 -41.04 -8.99 -20.95
N ASP A 19 -41.44 -7.83 -21.46
CA ASP A 19 -42.50 -7.72 -22.48
C ASP A 19 -41.96 -7.67 -23.93
N GLU A 20 -40.63 -7.71 -24.08
CA GLU A 20 -39.91 -7.74 -25.37
C GLU A 20 -38.70 -8.69 -25.32
N HIS A 21 -38.13 -9.02 -26.48
CA HIS A 21 -36.92 -9.83 -26.58
C HIS A 21 -35.73 -9.14 -25.89
N SER A 22 -35.44 -9.56 -24.65
CA SER A 22 -34.43 -8.96 -23.78
C SER A 22 -33.35 -9.97 -23.38
N TRP A 23 -32.10 -9.51 -23.33
CA TRP A 23 -30.97 -10.29 -22.84
C TRP A 23 -30.63 -9.84 -21.42
N PHE A 24 -30.45 -10.82 -20.52
CA PHE A 24 -30.05 -10.58 -19.15
C PHE A 24 -28.74 -11.32 -18.86
N MET A 25 -27.86 -10.67 -18.11
CA MET A 25 -26.71 -11.33 -17.51
C MET A 25 -27.02 -11.55 -16.03
N THR A 26 -26.81 -12.77 -15.56
CA THR A 26 -26.95 -13.11 -14.14
C THR A 26 -25.56 -13.24 -13.55
N LEU A 27 -25.27 -12.45 -12.53
CA LEU A 27 -24.10 -12.63 -11.69
C LEU A 27 -24.55 -13.37 -10.44
N ASN A 28 -24.00 -14.54 -10.13
CA ASN A 28 -24.31 -15.18 -8.85
C ASN A 28 -23.70 -14.36 -7.72
N LYS A 29 -24.37 -14.39 -6.56
CA LYS A 29 -23.86 -13.74 -5.34
C LYS A 29 -22.47 -14.25 -4.95
N THR A 30 -22.21 -15.54 -5.16
CA THR A 30 -20.88 -16.14 -4.95
C THR A 30 -19.83 -15.58 -5.91
N ASP A 31 -20.18 -15.30 -7.17
CA ASP A 31 -19.23 -14.77 -8.16
C ASP A 31 -18.94 -13.28 -7.88
N ALA A 32 -19.97 -12.53 -7.45
CA ALA A 32 -19.85 -11.14 -7.02
C ALA A 32 -18.99 -11.02 -5.76
N LEU A 33 -19.33 -11.76 -4.71
CA LEU A 33 -18.57 -11.79 -3.46
C LEU A 33 -17.17 -12.38 -3.66
N GLY A 34 -17.00 -13.31 -4.59
CA GLY A 34 -15.69 -13.86 -4.92
C GLY A 34 -14.77 -12.83 -5.54
N THR A 35 -15.29 -11.98 -6.43
CA THR A 35 -14.50 -10.89 -7.00
C THR A 35 -14.02 -9.91 -5.92
N GLU A 36 -14.89 -9.56 -4.96
CA GLU A 36 -14.54 -8.66 -3.85
C GLU A 36 -13.61 -9.32 -2.81
N TRP A 37 -13.90 -10.58 -2.44
CA TRP A 37 -13.15 -11.36 -1.45
C TRP A 37 -11.77 -11.73 -1.96
N GLU A 38 -11.67 -12.29 -3.16
CA GLU A 38 -10.39 -12.71 -3.74
C GLU A 38 -9.47 -11.52 -3.96
N ALA A 39 -10.01 -10.37 -4.40
CA ALA A 39 -9.22 -9.16 -4.56
C ALA A 39 -8.64 -8.67 -3.21
N ARG A 40 -9.44 -8.65 -2.14
CA ARG A 40 -9.00 -8.20 -0.81
C ARG A 40 -8.02 -9.18 -0.16
N ASP A 41 -8.32 -10.48 -0.20
CA ASP A 41 -7.47 -11.53 0.36
C ASP A 41 -6.12 -11.59 -0.38
N THR A 42 -6.16 -11.56 -1.71
CA THR A 42 -4.95 -11.54 -2.55
C THR A 42 -4.11 -10.28 -2.29
N ALA A 43 -4.73 -9.10 -2.16
CA ALA A 43 -4.02 -7.86 -1.88
C ALA A 43 -3.35 -7.88 -0.50
N THR A 44 -4.07 -8.35 0.54
CA THR A 44 -3.54 -8.46 1.90
C THR A 44 -2.38 -9.43 1.95
N ARG A 45 -2.51 -10.60 1.31
CA ARG A 45 -1.44 -11.60 1.24
C ARG A 45 -0.18 -11.08 0.53
N LYS A 46 -0.34 -10.31 -0.54
CA LYS A 46 0.79 -9.66 -1.23
C LYS A 46 1.51 -8.65 -0.33
N ARG A 47 0.78 -7.90 0.49
CA ARG A 47 1.36 -6.96 1.46
C ARG A 47 2.14 -7.68 2.55
N VAL A 48 1.57 -8.75 3.10
CA VAL A 48 2.27 -9.60 4.09
C VAL A 48 3.56 -10.17 3.50
N ASP A 49 3.52 -10.73 2.29
CA ASP A 49 4.71 -11.25 1.61
C ASP A 49 5.79 -10.18 1.38
N TYR A 50 5.39 -8.95 1.10
CA TYR A 50 6.32 -7.82 0.98
C TYR A 50 6.94 -7.45 2.34
N LEU A 51 6.14 -7.35 3.40
CA LEU A 51 6.61 -7.03 4.75
C LEU A 51 7.61 -8.08 5.27
N CYS A 52 7.38 -9.37 5.01
CA CYS A 52 8.29 -10.46 5.38
C CYS A 52 9.70 -10.31 4.80
N ARG A 53 9.88 -9.53 3.71
CA ARG A 53 11.17 -9.34 3.05
C ARG A 53 11.95 -8.14 3.59
N LEU A 54 11.33 -7.32 4.43
CA LEU A 54 11.94 -6.10 4.95
C LEU A 54 12.70 -6.39 6.25
N PRO A 55 14.00 -6.03 6.35
CA PRO A 55 14.80 -6.31 7.55
C PRO A 55 14.23 -5.70 8.84
N CYS A 56 13.51 -4.58 8.75
CA CYS A 56 12.91 -3.92 9.92
C CYS A 56 11.76 -4.71 10.56
N PHE A 57 11.28 -5.78 9.91
CA PHE A 57 10.18 -6.62 10.38
C PHE A 57 10.61 -8.07 10.70
N GLU A 58 11.92 -8.35 10.78
CA GLU A 58 12.43 -9.71 11.05
C GLU A 58 11.95 -10.32 12.38
N ALA A 59 11.70 -9.48 13.39
CA ALA A 59 11.24 -9.91 14.70
C ALA A 59 9.70 -10.02 14.81
N ALA A 60 8.96 -9.61 13.78
CA ALA A 60 7.50 -9.62 13.80
C ALA A 60 6.95 -11.01 13.48
N THR A 61 5.89 -11.39 14.19
CA THR A 61 5.12 -12.61 13.92
C THR A 61 4.22 -12.42 12.71
N LEU A 62 3.78 -13.54 12.10
CA LEU A 62 2.88 -13.50 10.95
C LEU A 62 1.56 -12.78 11.26
N ASP A 63 1.02 -12.94 12.47
CA ASP A 63 -0.21 -12.28 12.90
C ASP A 63 -0.04 -10.76 13.01
N GLU A 64 1.10 -10.30 13.54
CA GLU A 64 1.44 -8.88 13.59
C GLU A 64 1.61 -8.29 12.19
N LEU A 65 2.26 -9.03 11.27
CA LEU A 65 2.39 -8.62 9.87
C LEU A 65 1.06 -8.56 9.15
N HIS A 66 0.15 -9.48 9.44
CA HIS A 66 -1.23 -9.44 8.95
C HIS A 66 -1.95 -8.19 9.46
N ALA A 67 -1.87 -7.90 10.75
CA ALA A 67 -2.47 -6.70 11.33
C ALA A 67 -1.93 -5.42 10.70
N VAL A 68 -0.63 -5.34 10.46
CA VAL A 68 -0.02 -4.20 9.74
C VAL A 68 -0.52 -4.15 8.29
N ALA A 69 -0.53 -5.27 7.57
CA ALA A 69 -0.94 -5.34 6.18
C ALA A 69 -2.38 -4.89 5.92
N GLU A 70 -3.28 -5.06 6.89
CA GLU A 70 -4.66 -4.58 6.83
C GLU A 70 -4.78 -3.05 6.93
N HIS A 71 -3.82 -2.38 7.57
CA HIS A 71 -3.82 -0.93 7.80
C HIS A 71 -2.93 -0.16 6.81
N LEU A 72 -2.17 -0.86 5.95
CA LEU A 72 -1.36 -0.23 4.92
C LEU A 72 -2.22 0.38 3.81
N THR A 73 -1.86 1.61 3.43
CA THR A 73 -2.45 2.30 2.28
C THR A 73 -1.42 2.43 1.16
N GLU A 74 -1.81 2.02 -0.04
CA GLU A 74 -0.96 2.16 -1.23
C GLU A 74 -1.08 3.58 -1.80
N HIS A 75 0.05 4.28 -1.89
CA HIS A 75 0.14 5.59 -2.51
C HIS A 75 0.91 5.52 -3.82
N ARG A 76 0.35 6.12 -4.87
CA ARG A 76 1.00 6.26 -6.18
C ARG A 76 1.40 7.71 -6.37
N PHE A 77 2.67 7.92 -6.71
CA PHE A 77 3.23 9.24 -6.99
C PHE A 77 3.65 9.32 -8.45
N GLU A 78 3.33 10.43 -9.09
CA GLU A 78 3.80 10.73 -10.43
C GLU A 78 5.26 11.25 -10.39
N PRO A 79 6.04 11.05 -11.46
CA PRO A 79 7.41 11.54 -11.52
C PRO A 79 7.50 13.05 -11.29
N GLY A 80 8.44 13.46 -10.44
CA GLY A 80 8.69 14.88 -10.13
C GLY A 80 7.84 15.45 -9.00
N VAL A 81 6.93 14.67 -8.41
CA VAL A 81 6.18 15.08 -7.22
C VAL A 81 7.05 14.92 -5.96
N THR A 82 7.12 15.99 -5.15
CA THR A 82 7.73 15.93 -3.82
C THR A 82 6.81 15.17 -2.87
N MET A 83 7.29 14.05 -2.31
CA MET A 83 6.53 13.25 -1.34
C MET A 83 6.60 13.83 0.08
N ILE A 84 7.79 14.27 0.50
CA ILE A 84 8.08 14.75 1.86
C ILE A 84 9.06 15.92 1.76
N ASP A 85 8.78 17.00 2.49
CA ASP A 85 9.66 18.16 2.61
C ASP A 85 10.53 18.10 3.87
N GLN A 86 11.79 18.51 3.73
CA GLN A 86 12.72 18.58 4.86
C GLN A 86 12.21 19.57 5.92
N GLY A 87 12.16 19.13 7.17
CA GLY A 87 11.72 19.94 8.31
C GLY A 87 10.23 19.83 8.62
N GLN A 88 9.45 19.12 7.80
CA GLN A 88 8.08 18.75 8.16
C GLN A 88 8.09 17.65 9.23
N PRO A 89 7.09 17.61 10.14
CA PRO A 89 6.92 16.52 11.09
C PRO A 89 6.72 15.19 10.33
N ALA A 90 7.35 14.14 10.85
CA ALA A 90 7.23 12.80 10.29
C ALA A 90 5.96 12.13 10.84
N ASP A 91 4.86 12.22 10.10
CA ASP A 91 3.55 11.70 10.53
C ASP A 91 3.30 10.26 10.05
N ALA A 92 4.12 9.74 9.13
CA ALA A 92 3.95 8.41 8.56
C ALA A 92 5.28 7.78 8.13
N MET A 93 5.28 6.45 8.06
CA MET A 93 6.36 5.65 7.48
C MET A 93 5.97 5.21 6.06
N TYR A 94 6.88 5.41 5.11
CA TYR A 94 6.68 4.99 3.72
C TYR A 94 7.65 3.87 3.36
N MET A 95 7.14 2.89 2.61
CA MET A 95 7.93 1.78 2.06
C MET A 95 7.81 1.81 0.54
N LEU A 96 8.93 1.69 -0.16
CA LEU A 96 8.94 1.77 -1.63
C LEU A 96 8.62 0.40 -2.23
N LEU A 97 7.38 0.22 -2.71
CA LEU A 97 6.95 -1.02 -3.34
C LEU A 97 7.57 -1.19 -4.73
N SER A 98 7.63 -0.11 -5.52
CA SER A 98 8.20 -0.13 -6.87
C SER A 98 8.63 1.28 -7.32
N GLY A 99 9.57 1.34 -8.25
CA GLY A 99 10.08 2.59 -8.81
C GLY A 99 11.34 3.09 -8.13
N LYS A 100 11.60 4.39 -8.22
CA LYS A 100 12.77 5.07 -7.65
C LYS A 100 12.34 6.41 -7.07
N CYS A 101 12.93 6.79 -5.96
CA CYS A 101 12.78 8.11 -5.36
C CYS A 101 14.16 8.76 -5.18
N ALA A 102 14.23 10.09 -5.29
CA ALA A 102 15.43 10.85 -4.99
C ALA A 102 15.33 11.44 -3.59
N LEU A 103 16.36 11.21 -2.77
CA LEU A 103 16.49 11.87 -1.48
C LEU A 103 17.35 13.12 -1.66
N ILE A 104 16.78 14.29 -1.41
CA ILE A 104 17.47 15.58 -1.54
C ILE A 104 17.45 16.26 -0.18
N ARG A 105 18.64 16.55 0.35
CA ARG A 105 18.82 17.29 1.61
C ARG A 105 19.41 18.66 1.29
N ARG A 106 18.76 19.73 1.76
CA ARG A 106 19.37 21.06 1.78
C ARG A 106 20.42 21.09 2.89
N VAL A 107 21.63 21.48 2.50
CA VAL A 107 22.77 21.63 3.41
C VAL A 107 23.19 23.08 3.40
N ASP A 108 23.23 23.71 4.57
CA ASP A 108 23.77 25.06 4.72
C ASP A 108 25.29 25.01 4.59
N ALA A 109 25.84 25.69 3.59
CA ALA A 109 27.28 25.68 3.29
C ALA A 109 28.16 26.14 4.47
N ARG A 110 27.60 26.94 5.39
CA ARG A 110 28.30 27.40 6.60
C ARG A 110 28.44 26.32 7.68
N ALA A 111 27.52 25.36 7.72
CA ALA A 111 27.55 24.24 8.68
C ALA A 111 28.43 23.08 8.15
N ALA A 112 28.38 22.79 6.86
CA ALA A 112 29.17 21.72 6.23
C ALA A 112 30.69 21.94 6.29
N ALA A 113 31.14 23.20 6.34
CA ALA A 113 32.55 23.55 6.50
C ALA A 113 33.09 23.31 7.92
N SER A 114 32.22 23.15 8.93
CA SER A 114 32.63 22.86 10.30
C SER A 114 32.73 21.36 10.59
N GLU A 115 32.04 20.51 9.82
CA GLU A 115 32.08 19.04 9.99
C GLU A 115 33.23 18.38 9.21
N ASN A 116 33.66 18.98 8.09
CA ASN A 116 34.87 18.58 7.39
C ASN A 116 36.06 19.38 7.95
N GLY A 117 36.69 18.85 9.00
CA GLY A 117 37.93 19.38 9.57
C GLY A 117 39.11 19.31 8.60
N LEU A 118 39.06 20.07 7.51
CA LEU A 118 40.20 20.34 6.65
C LEU A 118 40.93 21.56 7.23
N GLU A 119 41.80 21.29 8.19
CA GLU A 119 42.86 22.22 8.58
C GLU A 119 43.58 22.69 7.30
N PRO A 120 43.59 23.99 6.96
CA PRO A 120 44.49 24.46 5.91
C PRO A 120 45.91 24.38 6.47
N THR A 121 46.70 23.40 6.02
CA THR A 121 48.15 23.37 6.22
C THR A 121 48.71 24.69 5.74
N ARG A 122 49.00 25.57 6.69
CA ARG A 122 49.57 26.88 6.47
C ARG A 122 51.04 26.77 6.80
N GLU A 123 51.87 26.44 5.82
CA GLU A 123 53.31 26.63 5.98
C GLU A 123 53.92 27.28 4.73
N ARG A 124 54.66 28.34 5.05
CA ARG A 124 55.48 29.21 4.19
C ARG A 124 56.89 28.65 4.10
#